data_AF-A0A949I3S1-F1
#
_entry.id   AF-A0A949I3S1-F1
#
_cell.length_a   1.000
_cell.length_b   1.000
_cell.length_c   1.000
_cell.angle_alpha   90.00
_cell.angle_beta   90.00
_cell.angle_gamma   90.00
#
_symmetry.space_group_name_H-M   'P 1'
#
loop_
_entity.id
_entity.type
_entity.pdbx_description
1 polymer ?
#
loop_
_entity_poly.entity_id
_entity_poly.type
_entity_poly.pdbx_seq_one_letter_code
_entity_poly.pdbx_strand_id
1 'polypeptide(L)'
;PAEMRGYLLFNNPAKGDCAACHLDQPSPDGQPPLFTDHQYEALGVPRNPDLAANENPAYFDEGICGPYRTNLAKETQYCGMFLTPTLRNVAARHVFFHNGIYHSLRQVLDFYDFRDTDPAKIYPKAADGKVEKFNDLPKRFWSNIDTSDPPFNLQLGEKPTLTLRQEQDIIAFLKTLTDGYLPAAGA
;
A
#
# COMPACT_ATOMS: atom_id res chain seq x y z
N PRO A 1 25.61 2.33 1.62
CA PRO A 1 24.79 3.26 0.80
C PRO A 1 23.33 3.31 1.29
N ALA A 2 22.55 4.33 0.92
CA ALA A 2 21.15 4.44 1.32
C ALA A 2 20.26 3.35 0.70
N GLU A 3 20.50 2.98 -0.55
CA GLU A 3 19.71 1.95 -1.24
C GLU A 3 19.84 0.60 -0.54
N MET A 4 21.06 0.22 -0.11
CA MET A 4 21.26 -1.02 0.63
C MET A 4 20.54 -1.02 1.99
N ARG A 5 20.54 0.11 2.71
CA ARG A 5 19.76 0.22 3.96
C ARG A 5 18.26 0.08 3.69
N GLY A 6 17.78 0.71 2.61
CA GLY A 6 16.40 0.57 2.14
C GLY A 6 16.01 -0.86 1.81
N TYR A 7 16.85 -1.55 1.04
CA TYR A 7 16.67 -2.96 0.69
C TYR A 7 16.57 -3.86 1.93
N LEU A 8 17.42 -3.64 2.93
CA LEU A 8 17.38 -4.40 4.18
C LEU A 8 16.12 -4.10 5.00
N LEU A 9 15.63 -2.85 4.98
CA LEU A 9 14.39 -2.48 5.67
C LEU A 9 13.14 -3.04 4.97
N PHE A 10 13.15 -3.03 3.64
CA PHE A 10 12.10 -3.60 2.78
C PHE A 10 11.88 -5.10 3.08
N ASN A 11 12.98 -5.82 3.33
CA ASN A 11 12.98 -7.25 3.61
C ASN A 11 12.87 -7.61 5.10
N ASN A 12 12.78 -6.63 6.00
CA ASN A 12 12.81 -6.90 7.45
C ASN A 12 11.38 -7.02 8.00
N PRO A 13 10.96 -8.20 8.52
CA PRO A 13 9.61 -8.41 9.01
C PRO A 13 9.23 -7.63 10.27
N ALA A 14 10.22 -7.12 11.01
CA ALA A 14 9.99 -6.25 12.16
C ALA A 14 9.99 -4.76 11.77
N LYS A 15 10.09 -4.44 10.48
CA LYS A 15 10.17 -3.08 9.94
C LYS A 15 9.17 -2.87 8.82
N GLY A 16 9.64 -2.89 7.57
CA GLY A 16 8.78 -2.63 6.42
C GLY A 16 7.93 -3.83 6.04
N ASP A 17 8.44 -5.05 6.28
CA ASP A 17 7.84 -6.34 5.89
C ASP A 17 7.29 -6.38 4.45
N CYS A 18 7.82 -5.51 3.58
CA CYS A 18 7.26 -5.26 2.25
C CYS A 18 7.41 -6.51 1.37
N ALA A 19 8.49 -7.26 1.58
CA ALA A 19 8.80 -8.48 0.85
C ALA A 19 7.87 -9.65 1.18
N ALA A 20 6.98 -9.54 2.18
CA ALA A 20 5.94 -10.54 2.43
C ALA A 20 4.95 -10.66 1.25
N CYS A 21 4.65 -9.53 0.59
CA CYS A 21 3.79 -9.48 -0.59
C CYS A 21 4.56 -9.07 -1.87
N HIS A 22 5.56 -8.19 -1.73
CA HIS A 22 6.36 -7.69 -2.86
C HIS A 22 7.68 -8.45 -2.99
N LEU A 23 7.58 -9.74 -3.35
CA LEU A 23 8.70 -10.69 -3.39
C LEU A 23 9.94 -10.16 -4.11
N ASP A 24 11.08 -10.16 -3.43
CA ASP A 24 12.36 -9.64 -3.93
C ASP A 24 13.31 -10.75 -4.45
N GLN A 25 12.88 -12.01 -4.37
CA GLN A 25 13.68 -13.15 -4.80
C GLN A 25 13.41 -13.50 -6.27
N PRO A 26 14.44 -13.97 -7.02
CA PRO A 26 14.23 -14.53 -8.34
C PRO A 26 13.20 -15.65 -8.32
N SER A 27 12.44 -15.78 -9.40
CA SER A 27 11.51 -16.90 -9.59
C SER A 27 12.26 -18.24 -9.74
N PRO A 28 11.58 -19.39 -9.58
CA PRO A 28 12.22 -20.70 -9.72
C PRO A 28 12.91 -20.97 -11.07
N ASP A 29 12.47 -20.30 -12.12
CA ASP A 29 13.06 -20.33 -13.47
C ASP A 29 14.21 -19.31 -13.67
N GLY A 30 14.64 -18.63 -12.59
CA GLY A 30 15.78 -17.73 -12.58
C GLY A 30 15.49 -16.33 -13.13
N GLN A 31 14.22 -15.98 -13.34
CA GLN A 31 13.88 -14.63 -13.77
C GLN A 31 14.03 -13.64 -12.62
N PRO A 32 14.43 -12.39 -12.89
CA PRO A 32 14.49 -11.34 -11.89
C PRO A 32 13.15 -11.14 -11.16
N PRO A 33 13.16 -10.78 -9.85
CA PRO A 33 11.95 -10.58 -9.06
C PRO A 33 11.00 -9.56 -9.70
N LEU A 34 9.70 -9.86 -9.70
CA LEU A 34 8.68 -8.90 -10.15
C LEU A 34 8.19 -8.00 -9.02
N PHE A 35 8.61 -8.21 -7.77
CA PHE A 35 8.16 -7.44 -6.60
C PHE A 35 6.63 -7.48 -6.43
N THR A 36 6.08 -8.67 -6.59
CA THR A 36 4.68 -9.03 -6.38
C THR A 36 4.59 -10.54 -6.27
N ASP A 37 3.68 -11.02 -5.44
CA ASP A 37 3.29 -12.42 -5.30
C ASP A 37 2.07 -12.79 -6.17
N HIS A 38 1.55 -11.81 -6.91
CA HIS A 38 0.31 -11.90 -7.69
C HIS A 38 -0.93 -12.30 -6.87
N GLN A 39 -0.88 -12.13 -5.55
CA GLN A 39 -2.01 -12.31 -4.65
C GLN A 39 -2.81 -11.01 -4.52
N TYR A 40 -3.81 -11.03 -3.64
CA TYR A 40 -4.72 -9.93 -3.45
C TYR A 40 -4.85 -9.63 -1.96
N GLU A 41 -4.89 -8.35 -1.62
CA GLU A 41 -4.96 -7.91 -0.25
C GLU A 41 -5.89 -6.71 -0.09
N ALA A 42 -6.55 -6.62 1.06
CA ALA A 42 -7.42 -5.50 1.43
C ALA A 42 -6.72 -4.60 2.44
N LEU A 43 -6.05 -3.55 1.95
CA LEU A 43 -5.28 -2.62 2.79
C LEU A 43 -6.10 -1.47 3.38
N GLY A 44 -7.26 -1.15 2.80
CA GLY A 44 -8.16 -0.11 3.29
C GLY A 44 -7.72 1.33 3.02
N VAL A 45 -6.97 1.59 1.94
CA VAL A 45 -6.52 2.95 1.54
C VAL A 45 -7.66 3.99 1.54
N PRO A 46 -7.41 5.28 1.91
CA PRO A 46 -8.46 6.29 1.95
C PRO A 46 -9.16 6.53 0.60
N ARG A 47 -10.43 6.92 0.67
CA ARG A 47 -11.24 7.28 -0.48
C ARG A 47 -10.70 8.49 -1.22
N ASN A 48 -10.56 8.38 -2.53
CA ASN A 48 -10.19 9.51 -3.39
C ASN A 48 -11.42 10.35 -3.78
N PRO A 49 -11.61 11.56 -3.24
CA PRO A 49 -12.76 12.40 -3.57
C PRO A 49 -12.71 12.98 -5.00
N ASP A 50 -11.54 12.96 -5.66
CA ASP A 50 -11.36 13.54 -6.99
C ASP A 50 -11.81 12.60 -8.13
N LEU A 51 -12.20 11.36 -7.81
CA LEU A 51 -12.73 10.42 -8.78
C LEU A 51 -14.23 10.68 -9.03
N ALA A 52 -14.61 10.86 -10.29
CA ALA A 52 -16.01 11.10 -10.67
C ALA A 52 -16.98 10.01 -10.17
N ALA A 53 -16.56 8.74 -10.11
CA ALA A 53 -17.38 7.65 -9.57
C ALA A 53 -17.69 7.85 -8.07
N ASN A 54 -16.80 8.52 -7.33
CA ASN A 54 -16.94 8.77 -5.91
C ASN A 54 -17.84 9.97 -5.57
N GLU A 55 -18.26 10.76 -6.57
CA GLU A 55 -19.34 11.76 -6.41
C GLU A 55 -20.64 11.11 -5.94
N ASN A 56 -20.87 9.84 -6.29
CA ASN A 56 -21.90 9.03 -5.68
C ASN A 56 -21.39 8.44 -4.35
N PRO A 57 -21.92 8.86 -3.19
CA PRO A 57 -21.46 8.36 -1.90
C PRO A 57 -21.81 6.88 -1.66
N ALA A 58 -22.73 6.30 -2.45
CA ALA A 58 -23.07 4.87 -2.38
C ALA A 58 -22.18 3.99 -3.27
N TYR A 59 -21.33 4.58 -4.12
CA TYR A 59 -20.39 3.84 -4.96
C TYR A 59 -19.12 3.49 -4.19
N PHE A 60 -18.70 2.23 -4.31
CA PHE A 60 -17.42 1.74 -3.82
C PHE A 60 -16.80 0.85 -4.89
N ASP A 61 -15.50 0.99 -5.14
CA ASP A 61 -14.74 -0.04 -5.82
C ASP A 61 -14.39 -1.11 -4.79
N GLU A 62 -15.08 -2.26 -4.86
CA GLU A 62 -14.91 -3.36 -3.93
C GLU A 62 -13.84 -4.36 -4.45
N GLY A 63 -13.06 -3.98 -5.48
CA GLY A 63 -11.97 -4.76 -6.03
C GLY A 63 -12.43 -6.05 -6.69
N ILE A 64 -11.94 -7.19 -6.20
CA ILE A 64 -12.28 -8.51 -6.78
C ILE A 64 -13.79 -8.77 -6.82
N CYS A 65 -14.54 -8.30 -5.83
CA CYS A 65 -15.95 -8.66 -5.71
C CYS A 65 -16.90 -7.73 -6.48
N GLY A 66 -16.42 -6.60 -7.02
CA GLY A 66 -17.24 -5.69 -7.81
C GLY A 66 -16.82 -4.23 -7.69
N PRO A 67 -17.57 -3.31 -8.32
CA PRO A 67 -18.76 -3.56 -9.13
C PRO A 67 -18.42 -3.96 -10.58
N TYR A 68 -17.18 -3.75 -11.03
CA TYR A 68 -16.76 -4.09 -12.40
C TYR A 68 -16.70 -5.60 -12.65
N ARG A 69 -16.31 -6.37 -11.64
CA ARG A 69 -16.25 -7.83 -11.72
C ARG A 69 -17.53 -8.45 -11.15
N THR A 70 -18.27 -9.18 -11.99
CA THR A 70 -19.58 -9.74 -11.61
C THR A 70 -19.53 -11.23 -11.28
N ASN A 71 -18.51 -11.96 -11.75
CA ASN A 71 -18.41 -13.41 -11.55
C ASN A 71 -18.00 -13.83 -10.12
N LEU A 72 -17.54 -12.88 -9.30
CA LEU A 72 -17.17 -13.11 -7.89
C LEU A 72 -17.99 -12.25 -6.91
N ALA A 73 -19.11 -11.66 -7.35
CA ALA A 73 -19.92 -10.77 -6.52
C ALA A 73 -20.53 -11.40 -5.26
N LYS A 74 -20.55 -12.75 -5.19
CA LYS A 74 -21.02 -13.50 -4.02
C LYS A 74 -19.89 -13.93 -3.08
N GLU A 75 -18.64 -13.82 -3.51
CA GLU A 75 -17.46 -14.19 -2.73
C GLU A 75 -17.03 -13.01 -1.85
N THR A 76 -17.90 -12.65 -0.91
CA THR A 76 -17.78 -11.40 -0.15
C THR A 76 -16.56 -11.35 0.74
N GLN A 77 -15.94 -12.49 1.05
CA GLN A 77 -14.65 -12.57 1.75
C GLN A 77 -13.49 -11.91 0.98
N TYR A 78 -13.65 -11.69 -0.34
CA TYR A 78 -12.65 -11.03 -1.19
C TYR A 78 -12.98 -9.55 -1.47
N CYS A 79 -14.07 -9.01 -0.91
CA CYS A 79 -14.41 -7.61 -1.10
C CYS A 79 -13.39 -6.69 -0.45
N GLY A 80 -12.96 -5.67 -1.20
CA GLY A 80 -11.90 -4.74 -0.82
C GLY A 80 -10.49 -5.21 -1.16
N MET A 81 -10.33 -6.43 -1.68
CA MET A 81 -9.03 -6.95 -2.09
C MET A 81 -8.66 -6.50 -3.50
N PHE A 82 -7.43 -6.03 -3.65
CA PHE A 82 -6.83 -5.64 -4.92
C PHE A 82 -5.54 -6.39 -5.15
N LEU A 83 -5.19 -6.61 -6.42
CA LEU A 83 -3.94 -7.28 -6.80
C LEU A 83 -2.74 -6.51 -6.24
N THR A 84 -1.82 -7.21 -5.58
CA THR A 84 -0.51 -6.67 -5.19
C THR A 84 0.26 -6.24 -6.44
N PRO A 85 0.48 -4.93 -6.71
CA PRO A 85 1.10 -4.49 -7.95
C PRO A 85 2.61 -4.78 -7.95
N THR A 86 3.21 -4.90 -9.15
CA THR A 86 4.68 -4.87 -9.27
C THR A 86 5.23 -3.53 -8.80
N LEU A 87 6.40 -3.57 -8.14
CA LEU A 87 7.15 -2.35 -7.79
C LEU A 87 8.22 -1.97 -8.82
N ARG A 88 8.36 -2.71 -9.93
CA ARG A 88 9.22 -2.27 -11.05
C ARG A 88 8.68 -0.96 -11.62
N ASN A 89 9.57 0.01 -11.84
CA ASN A 89 9.24 1.37 -12.27
C ASN A 89 8.32 2.16 -11.32
N VAL A 90 8.16 1.75 -10.06
CA VAL A 90 7.27 2.43 -9.11
C VAL A 90 7.68 3.89 -8.88
N ALA A 91 8.98 4.20 -8.90
CA ALA A 91 9.49 5.55 -8.69
C ALA A 91 9.26 6.50 -9.89
N ALA A 92 8.90 5.98 -11.07
CA ALA A 92 8.53 6.79 -12.24
C ALA A 92 7.03 7.16 -12.26
N ARG A 93 6.24 6.61 -11.33
CA ARG A 93 4.81 6.90 -11.22
C ARG A 93 4.56 8.23 -10.51
N HIS A 94 3.43 8.84 -10.85
CA HIS A 94 2.95 10.09 -10.24
C HIS A 94 1.67 9.92 -9.43
N VAL A 95 1.03 8.74 -9.54
CA VAL A 95 -0.19 8.35 -8.81
C VAL A 95 -0.07 6.90 -8.35
N PHE A 96 -0.51 6.63 -7.12
CA PHE A 96 -0.30 5.38 -6.39
C PHE A 96 -1.62 4.85 -5.80
N PHE A 97 -1.63 3.55 -5.48
CA PHE A 97 -2.83 2.75 -5.17
C PHE A 97 -3.83 2.65 -6.33
N HIS A 98 -4.85 1.79 -6.17
CA HIS A 98 -5.84 1.52 -7.21
C HIS A 98 -6.70 2.74 -7.55
N ASN A 99 -6.96 3.61 -6.57
CA ASN A 99 -7.78 4.81 -6.70
C ASN A 99 -6.97 6.10 -6.92
N GLY A 100 -5.64 6.02 -6.98
CA GLY A 100 -4.78 7.17 -7.25
C GLY A 100 -4.70 8.22 -6.15
N ILE A 101 -5.15 7.94 -4.91
CA ILE A 101 -5.22 8.94 -3.82
C ILE A 101 -3.86 9.57 -3.47
N TYR A 102 -2.76 8.84 -3.63
CA TYR A 102 -1.43 9.32 -3.29
C TYR A 102 -0.60 9.63 -4.51
N HIS A 103 0.24 10.66 -4.39
CA HIS A 103 0.97 11.26 -5.50
C HIS A 103 2.50 11.22 -5.27
N SER A 104 2.95 10.55 -4.21
CA SER A 104 4.36 10.32 -3.94
C SER A 104 4.57 9.00 -3.20
N LEU A 105 5.75 8.38 -3.40
CA LEU A 105 6.17 7.23 -2.61
C LEU A 105 6.23 7.52 -1.10
N ARG A 106 6.42 8.80 -0.73
CA ARG A 106 6.40 9.19 0.67
C ARG A 106 5.01 9.02 1.29
N GLN A 107 3.97 9.51 0.62
CA GLN A 107 2.59 9.32 1.07
C GLN A 107 2.20 7.83 1.12
N VAL A 108 2.74 7.01 0.19
CA VAL A 108 2.55 5.56 0.24
C VAL A 108 3.15 4.96 1.52
N LEU A 109 4.38 5.31 1.88
CA LEU A 109 4.99 4.79 3.12
C LEU A 109 4.32 5.37 4.38
N ASP A 110 3.96 6.66 4.38
CA ASP A 110 3.20 7.28 5.47
C ASP A 110 1.87 6.53 5.68
N PHE A 111 1.23 6.00 4.61
CA PHE A 111 0.06 5.14 4.75
C PHE A 111 0.37 3.85 5.52
N TYR A 112 1.39 3.10 5.12
CA TYR A 112 1.77 1.86 5.82
C TYR A 112 2.12 2.12 7.30
N ASP A 113 2.80 3.22 7.60
CA ASP A 113 3.22 3.57 8.96
C ASP A 113 2.08 4.09 9.84
N PHE A 114 1.18 4.92 9.29
CA PHE A 114 0.18 5.65 10.08
C PHE A 114 -1.23 5.08 10.04
N ARG A 115 -1.54 4.11 9.18
CA ARG A 115 -2.90 3.58 9.03
C ARG A 115 -3.54 3.15 10.35
N ASP A 116 -2.78 2.44 11.18
CA ASP A 116 -3.27 1.96 12.47
C ASP A 116 -2.74 2.77 13.65
N THR A 117 -1.54 3.33 13.54
CA THR A 117 -0.91 4.10 14.63
C THR A 117 -1.42 5.53 14.76
N ASP A 118 -1.75 6.20 13.65
CA ASP A 118 -2.19 7.60 13.60
C ASP A 118 -3.05 7.89 12.36
N PRO A 119 -4.25 7.26 12.25
CA PRO A 119 -5.08 7.34 11.05
C PRO A 119 -5.52 8.78 10.72
N ALA A 120 -5.50 9.69 11.69
CA ALA A 120 -5.83 11.10 11.49
C ALA A 120 -4.87 11.83 10.54
N LYS A 121 -3.68 11.26 10.27
CA LYS A 121 -2.71 11.80 9.30
C LYS A 121 -3.03 11.46 7.85
N ILE A 122 -3.78 10.38 7.61
CA ILE A 122 -3.98 9.84 6.27
C ILE A 122 -5.45 9.72 5.85
N TYR A 123 -6.38 9.60 6.80
CA TYR A 123 -7.82 9.60 6.53
C TYR A 123 -8.43 10.97 6.80
N PRO A 124 -9.50 11.34 6.07
CA PRO A 124 -10.24 12.55 6.36
C PRO A 124 -10.95 12.45 7.72
N LYS A 125 -11.35 13.62 8.22
CA LYS A 125 -12.20 13.73 9.41
C LYS A 125 -13.61 14.13 8.99
N ALA A 126 -14.60 13.48 9.59
CA ALA A 126 -16.00 13.86 9.48
C ALA A 126 -16.24 15.25 10.14
N ALA A 127 -17.42 15.81 9.90
CA ALA A 127 -17.82 17.11 10.46
C ALA A 127 -17.82 17.14 12.01
N ASP A 128 -18.02 15.99 12.66
CA ASP A 128 -17.95 15.85 14.13
C ASP A 128 -16.51 15.64 14.66
N GLY A 129 -15.51 15.71 13.78
CA GLY A 129 -14.10 15.57 14.11
C GLY A 129 -13.59 14.14 14.18
N LYS A 130 -14.45 13.12 14.00
CA LYS A 130 -14.02 11.72 14.00
C LYS A 130 -13.27 11.39 12.72
N VAL A 131 -12.23 10.57 12.84
CA VAL A 131 -11.47 10.07 11.69
C VAL A 131 -12.29 9.02 10.96
N GLU A 132 -12.45 9.18 9.65
CA GLU A 132 -13.17 8.24 8.78
C GLU A 132 -12.22 7.15 8.28
N LYS A 133 -11.73 6.32 9.20
CA LYS A 133 -10.85 5.19 8.87
C LYS A 133 -11.61 4.16 8.02
N PHE A 134 -10.96 3.66 6.96
CA PHE A 134 -11.53 2.72 5.99
C PHE A 134 -12.75 3.25 5.23
N ASN A 135 -12.77 4.56 4.94
CA ASN A 135 -13.90 5.23 4.27
C ASN A 135 -14.11 4.88 2.79
N ASP A 136 -13.26 4.04 2.19
CA ASP A 136 -13.42 3.57 0.80
C ASP A 136 -13.90 2.12 0.68
N LEU A 137 -14.47 1.55 1.75
CA LEU A 137 -15.08 0.23 1.73
C LEU A 137 -16.36 0.21 2.57
N PRO A 138 -17.47 -0.43 2.13
CA PRO A 138 -18.66 -0.57 2.96
C PRO A 138 -18.35 -1.28 4.27
N LYS A 139 -18.89 -0.77 5.38
CA LYS A 139 -18.62 -1.27 6.74
C LYS A 139 -18.82 -2.78 6.92
N ARG A 140 -19.75 -3.38 6.16
CA ARG A 140 -20.00 -4.83 6.17
C ARG A 140 -18.80 -5.68 5.71
N PHE A 141 -17.82 -5.09 5.02
CA PHE A 141 -16.62 -5.76 4.52
C PHE A 141 -15.34 -5.33 5.25
N TRP A 142 -15.44 -4.50 6.30
CA TRP A 142 -14.25 -4.08 7.06
C TRP A 142 -13.52 -5.24 7.75
N SER A 143 -14.21 -6.36 8.01
CA SER A 143 -13.57 -7.58 8.52
C SER A 143 -12.60 -8.23 7.54
N ASN A 144 -12.63 -7.84 6.26
CA ASN A 144 -11.71 -8.36 5.25
C ASN A 144 -10.40 -7.57 5.21
N ILE A 145 -10.36 -6.37 5.81
CA ILE A 145 -9.17 -5.52 5.80
C ILE A 145 -8.12 -6.16 6.71
N ASP A 146 -6.90 -6.34 6.20
CA ASP A 146 -5.80 -6.87 7.00
C ASP A 146 -5.45 -5.92 8.15
N THR A 147 -5.54 -6.44 9.37
CA THR A 147 -5.12 -5.80 10.62
C THR A 147 -4.25 -6.72 11.48
N SER A 148 -3.70 -7.77 10.87
CA SER A 148 -2.97 -8.84 11.56
C SER A 148 -1.52 -8.94 11.13
N ASP A 149 -1.21 -8.60 9.87
CA ASP A 149 0.16 -8.67 9.38
C ASP A 149 0.91 -7.35 9.65
N PRO A 150 2.23 -7.36 9.85
CA PRO A 150 3.01 -6.12 9.93
C PRO A 150 2.95 -5.32 8.62
N PRO A 151 2.94 -3.96 8.67
CA PRO A 151 2.96 -3.10 9.85
C PRO A 151 1.55 -2.79 10.43
N PHE A 152 0.53 -3.49 9.95
CA PHE A 152 -0.89 -3.25 10.21
C PHE A 152 -1.44 -3.89 11.48
N ASN A 153 -0.58 -4.61 12.20
CA ASN A 153 -0.85 -5.21 13.51
C ASN A 153 -0.61 -4.26 14.70
N LEU A 154 -0.19 -3.02 14.43
CA LEU A 154 -0.01 -1.98 15.44
C LEU A 154 -1.35 -1.33 15.85
N GLN A 155 -1.36 -0.70 17.01
CA GLN A 155 -2.52 -0.03 17.60
C GLN A 155 -2.35 1.50 17.62
N LEU A 156 -3.48 2.18 17.79
CA LEU A 156 -3.53 3.64 17.86
C LEU A 156 -2.58 4.18 18.95
N GLY A 157 -1.70 5.10 18.57
CA GLY A 157 -0.71 5.73 19.46
C GLY A 157 0.58 4.93 19.63
N GLU A 158 0.68 3.72 19.10
CA GLU A 158 1.96 3.01 19.05
C GLU A 158 2.94 3.69 18.08
N LYS A 159 4.23 3.39 18.26
CA LYS A 159 5.27 3.96 17.40
C LYS A 159 5.25 3.26 16.04
N PRO A 160 5.21 4.00 14.91
CA PRO A 160 5.36 3.42 13.58
C PRO A 160 6.62 2.55 13.45
N THR A 161 6.56 1.53 12.60
CA THR A 161 7.67 0.57 12.43
C THR A 161 8.90 1.24 11.81
N LEU A 162 8.67 2.20 10.91
CA LEU A 162 9.71 2.98 10.26
C LEU A 162 9.81 4.38 10.87
N THR A 163 11.01 4.95 10.71
CA THR A 163 11.25 6.38 10.94
C THR A 163 11.30 7.08 9.59
N LEU A 164 11.13 8.41 9.59
CA LEU A 164 11.30 9.24 8.40
C LEU A 164 12.57 8.92 7.59
N ARG A 165 13.70 8.68 8.28
CA ARG A 165 14.95 8.34 7.60
C ARG A 165 14.91 6.94 6.97
N GLN A 166 14.25 5.99 7.62
CA GLN A 166 14.09 4.63 7.11
C GLN A 166 13.16 4.61 5.91
N GLU A 167 12.07 5.38 5.90
CA GLU A 167 11.24 5.58 4.72
C GLU A 167 12.05 6.15 3.54
N GLN A 168 12.87 7.17 3.78
CA GLN A 168 13.76 7.73 2.75
C GLN A 168 14.76 6.71 2.21
N ASP A 169 15.31 5.86 3.06
CA ASP A 169 16.21 4.79 2.64
C ASP A 169 15.44 3.75 1.79
N ILE A 170 14.22 3.34 2.17
CA ILE A 170 13.35 2.47 1.34
C ILE A 170 13.04 3.12 -0.01
N ILE A 171 12.69 4.41 -0.03
CA ILE A 171 12.45 5.14 -1.29
C ILE A 171 13.70 5.16 -2.17
N ALA A 172 14.90 5.28 -1.58
CA ALA A 172 16.15 5.17 -2.32
C ALA A 172 16.32 3.79 -2.96
N PHE A 173 15.96 2.72 -2.24
CA PHE A 173 15.90 1.37 -2.82
C PHE A 173 14.87 1.27 -3.94
N LEU A 174 13.63 1.72 -3.76
CA LEU A 174 12.58 1.64 -4.78
C LEU A 174 12.96 2.37 -6.09
N LYS A 175 13.79 3.43 -6.01
CA LYS A 175 14.32 4.11 -7.18
C LYS A 175 15.26 3.24 -8.02
N THR A 176 15.97 2.29 -7.41
CA THR A 176 16.84 1.35 -8.15
C THR A 176 16.05 0.37 -9.02
N LEU A 177 14.74 0.23 -8.75
CA LEU A 177 13.83 -0.62 -9.52
C LEU A 177 13.28 0.07 -10.79
N THR A 178 13.81 1.24 -11.15
CA THR A 178 13.45 1.97 -12.37
C THR A 178 14.32 1.50 -13.52
N ASP A 179 13.71 1.19 -14.66
CA ASP A 179 14.46 0.76 -15.84
C ASP A 179 15.45 1.84 -16.28
N GLY A 180 16.66 1.40 -16.62
CA GLY A 180 17.77 2.31 -16.95
C GLY A 180 18.38 3.03 -15.73
N TYR A 181 18.12 2.57 -14.50
CA TYR A 181 18.77 3.11 -13.30
C TYR A 181 20.28 3.12 -13.45
N LEU A 182 20.88 4.29 -13.23
CA LEU A 182 22.31 4.47 -13.12
C LEU A 182 22.61 4.93 -11.69
N PRO A 183 23.42 4.19 -10.92
CA PRO A 183 23.83 4.66 -9.61
C PRO A 183 24.57 5.99 -9.75
N ALA A 184 24.36 6.91 -8.82
CA ALA A 184 25.10 8.16 -8.79
C ALA A 184 26.62 7.85 -8.79
N ALA A 185 27.39 8.55 -9.62
CA ALA A 185 28.83 8.31 -9.72
C ALA A 185 29.48 8.51 -8.34
N GLY A 186 29.98 7.42 -7.73
CA GLY A 186 30.67 7.43 -6.43
C GLY A 186 29.92 6.80 -5.25
N ALA A 187 28.91 5.96 -5.47
CA ALA A 187 28.28 5.15 -4.41
C ALA A 187 29.13 3.95 -3.95
#